data_AF-A0A2H6FV88-F1
#
_entry.id   AF-A0A2H6FV88-F1
#
_cell.length_a   1.000
_cell.length_b   1.000
_cell.length_c   1.000
_cell.angle_alpha   90.00
_cell.angle_beta   90.00
_cell.angle_gamma   90.00
#
_symmetry.space_group_name_H-M   'P 1'
#
loop_
_entity.id
_entity.type
_entity.pdbx_description
1 polymer ?
#
loop_
_entity_poly.entity_id
_entity_poly.type
_entity_poly.pdbx_seq_one_letter_code
_entity_poly.pdbx_strand_id
1 'polypeptide(L)'
;MELQRELVRLCAALNHAEVKYIVVGGCAVILHGYYRTTHDIDLIIDPSPESIRKMKEALYEIFGSKEVFNIHDDDVMRYAVVRFAPESEEIVIDFIGKIGDISFETAI
;
A
#
# COMPACT_ATOMS: atom_id res chain seq x y z
N MET A 1 -4.00 14.69 10.21
CA MET A 1 -2.62 14.91 10.68
C MET A 1 -1.89 13.58 10.91
N GLU A 2 -2.53 12.60 11.55
CA GLU A 2 -1.90 11.29 11.84
C GLU A 2 -1.74 10.40 10.58
N LEU A 3 -2.81 10.22 9.78
CA LEU A 3 -2.74 9.41 8.55
C LEU A 3 -1.70 9.91 7.52
N GLN A 4 -1.52 11.23 7.40
CA GLN A 4 -0.51 11.81 6.50
C GLN A 4 0.92 11.48 6.97
N ARG A 5 1.15 11.43 8.28
CA ARG A 5 2.45 11.03 8.84
C ARG A 5 2.72 9.55 8.58
N GLU A 6 1.70 8.70 8.77
CA GLU A 6 1.81 7.28 8.46
C GLU A 6 1.99 7.02 6.96
N LEU A 7 1.33 7.78 6.09
CA LEU A 7 1.57 7.74 4.65
C LEU A 7 3.03 8.04 4.32
N VAL A 8 3.61 9.10 4.91
CA VAL A 8 5.02 9.44 4.68
C VAL A 8 5.95 8.34 5.19
N ARG A 9 5.68 7.76 6.37
CA ARG A 9 6.45 6.64 6.94
C ARG A 9 6.38 5.40 6.04
N LEU A 10 5.18 5.05 5.58
CA LEU A 10 4.96 3.93 4.68
C LEU A 10 5.69 4.14 3.35
N CYS A 11 5.51 5.30 2.71
CA CYS A 11 6.20 5.63 1.47
C CYS A 11 7.72 5.59 1.62
N ALA A 12 8.27 6.08 2.72
CA ALA A 12 9.72 6.00 2.99
C ALA A 12 10.21 4.55 3.07
N ALA A 13 9.48 3.67 3.76
CA ALA A 13 9.82 2.25 3.88
C ALA A 13 9.74 1.53 2.54
N LEU A 14 8.65 1.75 1.78
CA LEU A 14 8.48 1.17 0.45
C LEU A 14 9.55 1.66 -0.54
N ASN A 15 9.94 2.93 -0.47
CA ASN A 15 11.03 3.49 -1.28
C ASN A 15 12.38 2.85 -0.93
N HIS A 16 12.67 2.66 0.37
CA HIS A 16 13.90 2.01 0.82
C HIS A 16 13.99 0.55 0.36
N ALA A 17 12.86 -0.16 0.35
CA ALA A 17 12.75 -1.53 -0.15
C ALA A 17 12.61 -1.63 -1.69
N GLU A 18 12.72 -0.51 -2.42
CA GLU A 18 12.60 -0.44 -3.88
C GLU A 18 11.28 -1.04 -4.42
N VAL A 19 10.18 -0.87 -3.66
CA VAL A 19 8.84 -1.29 -4.08
C VAL A 19 8.28 -0.29 -5.09
N LYS A 20 7.72 -0.78 -6.19
CA LYS A 20 7.04 0.02 -7.20
C LYS A 20 5.57 0.19 -6.82
N TYR A 21 5.18 1.40 -6.42
CA TYR A 21 3.81 1.71 -6.03
C TYR A 21 3.38 3.11 -6.48
N ILE A 22 2.06 3.34 -6.49
CA ILE A 22 1.43 4.64 -6.74
C ILE A 22 0.40 4.86 -5.63
N VAL A 23 0.46 6.02 -4.97
CA VAL A 23 -0.57 6.43 -4.02
C VAL A 23 -1.83 6.81 -4.79
N VAL A 24 -2.95 6.16 -4.46
CA VAL A 24 -4.26 6.43 -5.08
C VAL A 24 -5.29 6.75 -3.99
N GLY A 25 -6.57 6.76 -4.35
CA GLY A 25 -7.66 6.87 -3.39
C GLY A 25 -7.73 8.20 -2.64
N GLY A 26 -8.18 8.15 -1.39
CA GLY A 26 -8.48 9.34 -0.59
C GLY A 26 -7.24 10.19 -0.30
N CYS A 27 -6.13 9.55 0.06
CA CYS A 27 -4.86 10.22 0.32
C CYS A 27 -4.36 11.00 -0.91
N ALA A 28 -4.41 10.42 -2.11
CA ALA A 28 -4.01 11.10 -3.34
C ALA A 28 -4.87 12.34 -3.63
N VAL A 29 -6.20 12.23 -3.48
CA VAL A 29 -7.14 13.36 -3.67
C VAL A 29 -6.79 14.53 -2.74
N ILE A 30 -6.49 14.24 -1.48
CA ILE A 30 -6.09 15.24 -0.48
C ILE A 30 -4.76 15.89 -0.86
N LEU A 31 -3.76 15.10 -1.28
CA LEU A 31 -2.45 15.61 -1.71
C LEU A 31 -2.56 16.55 -2.93
N HIS A 32 -3.56 16.35 -3.79
CA HIS A 32 -3.86 17.24 -4.91
C HIS A 32 -4.71 18.48 -4.54
N GLY A 33 -4.91 18.75 -3.24
CA GLY A 33 -5.54 19.98 -2.76
C GLY A 33 -7.06 19.94 -2.67
N TYR A 34 -7.68 18.76 -2.84
CA TYR A 34 -9.13 18.61 -2.72
C TYR A 34 -9.52 18.14 -1.32
N TYR A 35 -10.63 18.69 -0.80
CA TYR A 35 -11.15 18.31 0.50
C TYR A 35 -11.88 16.96 0.44
N ARG A 36 -11.41 16.00 1.25
CA ARG A 36 -12.06 14.71 1.49
C ARG A 36 -11.64 14.13 2.83
N THR A 37 -12.42 13.21 3.37
CA THR A 37 -12.04 12.34 4.49
C THR A 37 -11.71 10.94 3.98
N THR A 38 -10.74 10.29 4.60
CA THR A 38 -10.34 8.89 4.33
C THR A 38 -9.77 8.32 5.62
N HIS A 39 -9.85 7.00 5.77
CA HIS A 39 -9.37 6.26 6.93
C HIS A 39 -8.29 5.24 6.56
N ASP A 40 -7.98 5.14 5.27
CA ASP A 40 -7.12 4.12 4.66
C ASP A 40 -6.08 4.76 3.73
N ILE A 41 -5.04 4.00 3.45
CA ILE A 41 -4.05 4.31 2.43
C ILE A 41 -4.22 3.30 1.29
N ASP A 42 -4.60 3.79 0.12
CA ASP A 42 -4.74 2.96 -1.08
C ASP A 42 -3.49 3.06 -1.96
N LEU A 43 -2.93 1.92 -2.32
CA LEU A 43 -1.75 1.82 -3.20
C LEU A 43 -2.05 0.92 -4.39
N ILE A 44 -1.78 1.41 -5.61
CA ILE A 44 -1.50 0.50 -6.72
C ILE A 44 -0.07 0.01 -6.56
N ILE A 45 0.18 -1.30 -6.67
CA ILE A 45 1.51 -1.91 -6.53
C ILE A 45 1.78 -2.88 -7.68
N ASP A 46 3.04 -3.00 -8.10
CA ASP A 46 3.48 -4.08 -8.98
C ASP A 46 3.16 -5.45 -8.33
N PRO A 47 2.29 -6.29 -8.95
CA PRO A 47 1.79 -7.52 -8.33
C PRO A 47 2.76 -8.71 -8.50
N SER A 48 3.97 -8.48 -9.03
CA SER A 48 4.98 -9.54 -9.14
C SER A 48 5.36 -10.10 -7.76
N PRO A 49 5.59 -11.42 -7.64
CA PRO A 49 5.98 -12.04 -6.37
C PRO A 49 7.19 -11.39 -5.69
N GLU A 50 8.15 -10.87 -6.48
CA GLU A 50 9.30 -10.14 -5.95
C GLU A 50 8.89 -8.83 -5.26
N SER A 51 8.06 -8.03 -5.92
CA SER A 51 7.53 -6.77 -5.37
C SER A 51 6.71 -7.02 -4.11
N ILE A 52 5.87 -8.06 -4.10
CA ILE A 52 5.07 -8.44 -2.92
C ILE A 52 5.97 -8.86 -1.74
N ARG A 53 7.07 -9.58 -1.97
CA ARG A 53 8.02 -9.92 -0.90
C ARG A 53 8.69 -8.68 -0.31
N LYS A 54 9.20 -7.78 -1.16
CA LYS A 54 9.79 -6.50 -0.72
C LYS A 54 8.80 -5.66 0.09
N MET A 55 7.54 -5.61 -0.36
CA MET A 55 6.47 -4.93 0.38
C MET A 55 6.24 -5.56 1.76
N LYS A 56 6.16 -6.89 1.87
CA LYS A 56 5.99 -7.58 3.15
C LYS A 56 7.16 -7.30 4.12
N GLU A 57 8.38 -7.31 3.62
CA GLU A 57 9.58 -6.98 4.42
C GLU A 57 9.53 -5.54 4.93
N ALA A 58 9.21 -4.57 4.06
CA ALA A 58 9.10 -3.16 4.43
C ALA A 58 8.02 -2.92 5.50
N LEU A 59 6.85 -3.54 5.35
CA LEU A 59 5.76 -3.45 6.33
C LEU A 59 6.14 -4.11 7.66
N TYR A 60 6.80 -5.27 7.63
CA TYR A 60 7.27 -5.94 8.84
C TYR A 60 8.31 -5.09 9.58
N GLU A 61 9.23 -4.42 8.86
CA GLU A 61 10.23 -3.55 9.45
C GLU A 61 9.60 -2.38 10.20
N ILE A 62 8.56 -1.74 9.63
CA ILE A 62 7.95 -0.58 10.29
C ILE A 62 6.92 -0.95 11.34
N PHE A 63 6.13 -2.03 11.18
CA PHE A 63 5.03 -2.35 12.09
C PHE A 63 5.33 -3.51 13.05
N GLY A 64 6.35 -4.33 12.79
CA GLY A 64 6.67 -5.53 13.59
C GLY A 64 5.58 -6.61 13.56
N SER A 65 4.58 -6.45 12.69
CA SER A 65 3.37 -7.28 12.60
C SER A 65 3.63 -8.51 11.73
N LYS A 66 3.55 -9.71 12.32
CA LYS A 66 3.75 -10.99 11.60
C LYS A 66 2.56 -11.32 10.69
N GLU A 67 1.42 -10.70 10.92
CA GLU A 67 0.19 -10.84 10.15
C GLU A 67 0.41 -10.51 8.66
N VAL A 68 1.40 -9.65 8.35
CA VAL A 68 1.77 -9.32 6.97
C VAL A 68 2.19 -10.54 6.15
N PHE A 69 2.76 -11.56 6.80
CA PHE A 69 3.21 -12.78 6.13
C PHE A 69 2.06 -13.72 5.76
N ASN A 70 0.83 -13.43 6.19
CA ASN A 70 -0.37 -14.13 5.72
C ASN A 70 -0.79 -13.70 4.30
N ILE A 71 -0.23 -12.60 3.78
CA ILE A 71 -0.41 -12.17 2.39
C ILE A 71 0.44 -13.08 1.50
N HIS A 72 -0.21 -13.87 0.66
CA HIS A 72 0.45 -14.73 -0.31
C HIS A 72 0.99 -13.91 -1.47
N ASP A 73 2.07 -14.40 -2.08
CA ASP A 73 2.79 -13.71 -3.16
C ASP A 73 1.91 -13.41 -4.39
N ASP A 74 0.77 -14.09 -4.53
CA ASP A 74 -0.17 -13.92 -5.64
C ASP A 74 -1.54 -13.36 -5.25
N ASP A 75 -1.75 -12.97 -3.99
CA ASP A 75 -3.04 -12.45 -3.53
C ASP A 75 -3.44 -11.17 -4.27
N VAL A 76 -2.49 -10.27 -4.54
CA VAL A 76 -2.73 -9.01 -5.28
C VAL A 76 -3.15 -9.27 -6.74
N MET A 77 -2.78 -10.41 -7.32
CA MET A 77 -3.26 -10.82 -8.65
C MET A 77 -4.64 -11.48 -8.60
N ARG A 78 -4.96 -12.16 -7.49
CA ARG A 78 -6.20 -12.94 -7.33
C ARG A 78 -7.38 -12.11 -6.87
N TYR A 79 -7.13 -11.13 -6.00
CA TYR A 79 -8.16 -10.32 -5.38
C TYR A 79 -8.10 -8.88 -5.90
N ALA A 80 -9.27 -8.24 -5.96
CA ALA A 80 -9.36 -6.84 -6.39
C ALA A 80 -8.62 -5.91 -5.42
N VAL A 81 -8.67 -6.21 -4.11
CA VAL A 81 -7.99 -5.47 -3.05
C VAL A 81 -7.47 -6.47 -2.03
N VAL A 82 -6.21 -6.30 -1.61
CA VAL A 82 -5.62 -7.01 -0.46
C VAL A 82 -5.41 -5.98 0.64
N ARG A 83 -6.09 -6.18 1.77
CA ARG A 83 -6.07 -5.25 2.90
C ARG A 83 -5.13 -5.75 4.00
N PHE A 84 -4.25 -4.88 4.46
CA PHE A 84 -3.41 -5.07 5.63
C PHE A 84 -3.80 -4.06 6.72
N ALA A 85 -4.15 -4.60 7.89
CA ALA A 85 -4.51 -3.82 9.07
C ALA A 85 -3.88 -4.50 10.29
N PRO A 86 -2.66 -4.10 10.70
CA PRO A 86 -1.98 -4.72 11.84
C PRO A 86 -2.70 -4.39 13.16
N GLU A 87 -2.88 -5.37 14.04
CA GLU A 87 -3.57 -5.16 15.33
C GLU A 87 -2.86 -4.15 16.25
N SER A 88 -1.55 -3.95 16.04
CA SER A 88 -0.72 -3.07 16.84
C SER A 88 -0.87 -1.58 16.51
N GLU A 89 -1.50 -1.23 15.39
CA GLU A 89 -1.55 0.15 14.89
C GLU A 89 -2.94 0.46 14.33
N GLU A 90 -3.43 1.69 14.51
CA GLU A 90 -4.70 2.13 13.94
C GLU A 90 -4.51 2.59 12.48
N ILE A 91 -4.04 1.68 11.62
CA ILE A 91 -3.79 1.94 10.19
C ILE A 91 -4.39 0.85 9.31
N VAL A 92 -4.94 1.27 8.17
CA VAL A 92 -5.45 0.37 7.13
C VAL A 92 -4.77 0.71 5.81
N ILE A 93 -4.15 -0.30 5.20
CA ILE A 93 -3.44 -0.17 3.93
C ILE A 93 -4.06 -1.16 2.92
N ASP A 94 -4.46 -0.65 1.78
CA ASP A 94 -5.04 -1.42 0.68
C ASP A 94 -4.04 -1.51 -0.48
N PHE A 95 -3.73 -2.74 -0.87
CA PHE A 95 -2.88 -3.05 -2.02
C PHE A 95 -3.74 -3.51 -3.19
N ILE A 96 -3.56 -2.85 -4.33
CA ILE A 96 -4.36 -3.00 -5.54
C ILE A 96 -3.44 -3.31 -6.71
N GLY A 97 -3.68 -4.40 -7.43
CA GLY A 97 -2.87 -4.71 -8.64
C GLY A 97 -3.21 -3.78 -9.81
N LYS A 98 -4.49 -3.41 -9.95
CA LYS A 98 -4.98 -2.46 -10.95
C LYS A 98 -6.38 -1.92 -10.64
N ILE A 99 -6.69 -0.74 -11.15
CA ILE A 99 -8.04 -0.16 -11.15
C ILE A 99 -8.50 -0.03 -12.62
N GLY A 100 -9.45 -0.87 -13.01
CA GLY A 100 -9.81 -1.01 -14.43
C GLY A 100 -8.61 -1.53 -15.24
N ASP A 101 -8.17 -0.72 -16.20
CA ASP A 101 -6.99 -1.00 -17.05
C ASP A 101 -5.71 -0.29 -16.55
N ILE A 102 -5.78 0.41 -15.42
CA ILE A 102 -4.67 1.16 -14.84
C ILE A 102 -3.92 0.30 -13.82
N SER A 103 -2.68 -0.08 -14.12
CA SER A 103 -1.71 -0.73 -13.24
C SER A 103 -0.53 0.21 -12.96
N PHE A 104 0.48 -0.25 -12.21
CA PHE A 104 1.73 0.49 -12.08
C PHE A 104 2.37 0.76 -13.45
N GLU A 105 2.40 -0.22 -14.36
CA GLU A 105 3.06 -0.05 -15.66
C GLU A 105 2.31 0.87 -16.62
N THR A 106 0.99 0.93 -16.54
CA THR A 106 0.19 1.74 -17.49
C THR A 106 -0.05 3.17 -17.00
N ALA A 107 0.27 3.47 -15.74
CA ALA A 107 0.11 4.79 -15.14
C ALA A 107 1.34 5.70 -15.27
N ILE A 108 2.50 5.17 -15.69
CA ILE A 108 3.78 5.89 -15.84
C ILE A 108 4.18 6.09 -17.29
#